data_AF-A0A093HXE5-F1
#
_entry.id   AF-A0A093HXE5-F1
#
_cell.length_a   1.000
_cell.length_b   1.000
_cell.length_c   1.000
_cell.angle_alpha   90.00
_cell.angle_beta   90.00
_cell.angle_gamma   90.00
#
_symmetry.space_group_name_H-M   'P 1'
#
loop_
_entity.id
_entity.type
_entity.pdbx_description
1 polymer ?
#
loop_
_entity_poly.entity_id
_entity_poly.type
_entity_poly.pdbx_seq_one_letter_code
_entity_poly.pdbx_strand_id
1 'polypeptide(L)'
;WGRLCLLLSLLLQLPGSQAKCYFEAKAPCEYEGKQFFLGESWLSANCLLCTCLHPIGVGCCETTQHPIDFPDWCEAHYDSQTCQISVVQKANPSLPCVKSLEHEWGLPAPP
;
A
#
# COMPACT_ATOMS: atom_id res chain seq x y z
N TRP A 1 9.20 -11.99 -35.59
CA TRP A 1 10.17 -11.28 -34.75
C TRP A 1 9.55 -10.01 -34.17
N GLY A 2 9.23 -8.96 -34.94
CA GLY A 2 8.64 -7.73 -34.39
C GLY A 2 7.31 -7.89 -33.62
N ARG A 3 6.40 -8.74 -34.11
CA ARG A 3 5.12 -9.03 -33.41
C ARG A 3 5.30 -9.79 -32.09
N LEU A 4 6.32 -10.65 -32.01
CA LEU A 4 6.63 -11.41 -30.79
C LEU A 4 7.24 -10.48 -29.73
N CYS A 5 8.09 -9.54 -30.15
CA CYS A 5 8.63 -8.49 -29.27
C CYS A 5 7.52 -7.58 -28.73
N LEU A 6 6.57 -7.14 -29.56
CA LEU A 6 5.45 -6.29 -29.12
C LEU A 6 4.57 -6.99 -28.07
N LEU A 7 4.34 -8.30 -28.21
CA LEU A 7 3.58 -9.09 -27.23
C LEU A 7 4.34 -9.26 -25.91
N LEU A 8 5.66 -9.46 -25.97
CA LEU A 8 6.52 -9.53 -24.78
C LEU A 8 6.57 -8.20 -24.01
N SER A 9 6.61 -7.06 -24.72
CA SER A 9 6.56 -5.73 -24.11
C SER A 9 5.27 -5.49 -23.33
N LEU A 10 4.13 -5.95 -23.86
CA LEU A 10 2.82 -5.75 -23.25
C LEU A 10 2.64 -6.58 -21.96
N LEU A 11 3.27 -7.76 -21.88
CA LEU A 11 3.24 -8.62 -20.70
C LEU A 11 4.06 -8.07 -19.53
N LEU A 12 5.08 -7.23 -19.78
CA LEU A 12 5.88 -6.59 -18.73
C LEU A 12 5.19 -5.37 -18.09
N GLN A 13 4.07 -4.88 -18.63
CA GLN A 13 3.33 -3.75 -18.06
C GLN A 13 2.26 -4.16 -17.05
N LEU A 14 2.26 -5.41 -16.60
CA LEU A 14 1.40 -5.84 -15.50
C LEU A 14 1.63 -4.91 -14.30
N PRO A 15 0.62 -4.18 -13.81
CA PRO A 15 0.75 -3.34 -12.63
C PRO A 15 0.94 -4.28 -11.43
N GLY A 16 2.19 -4.58 -11.10
CA GLY A 16 2.53 -5.13 -9.80
C GLY A 16 2.10 -4.14 -8.72
N SER A 17 1.78 -4.65 -7.53
CA SER A 17 1.59 -3.81 -6.34
C SER A 17 2.87 -3.00 -6.10
N GLN A 18 2.85 -1.73 -6.51
CA GLN A 18 3.98 -0.83 -6.33
C GLN A 18 3.81 -0.15 -4.98
N ALA A 19 4.32 -0.78 -3.92
CA ALA A 19 4.61 -0.04 -2.69
C ALA A 19 5.63 1.05 -3.05
N LYS A 20 5.25 2.32 -2.90
CA LYS A 20 6.14 3.44 -3.23
C LYS A 20 7.03 3.71 -2.04
N CYS A 21 8.33 3.52 -2.25
CA CYS A 21 9.37 3.85 -1.30
C CYS A 21 10.31 4.90 -1.89
N TYR A 22 10.83 5.79 -1.05
CA TYR A 22 11.91 6.70 -1.41
C TYR A 22 12.92 6.85 -0.26
N PHE A 23 14.10 7.33 -0.60
CA PHE A 23 15.16 7.62 0.35
C PHE A 23 15.82 8.96 0.01
N GLU A 24 15.92 9.83 1.00
CA GLU A 24 16.58 11.13 0.91
C GLU A 24 17.86 11.13 1.75
N ALA A 25 19.01 11.09 1.07
CA ALA A 25 20.33 11.08 1.70
C ALA A 25 20.73 12.48 2.17
N LYS A 26 20.22 12.90 3.33
CA LYS A 26 20.52 14.20 3.96
C LYS A 26 20.89 14.02 5.43
N ALA A 27 21.95 14.70 5.86
CA ALA A 27 22.37 14.78 7.25
C ALA A 27 22.25 16.23 7.76
N PRO A 28 21.62 16.48 8.92
CA PRO A 28 20.89 15.52 9.76
C PRO A 28 19.60 15.03 9.08
N CYS A 29 19.01 13.93 9.60
CA CYS A 29 17.68 13.50 9.16
C CYS A 29 16.67 14.58 9.50
N GLU A 30 16.15 15.25 8.48
CA GLU A 30 15.18 16.33 8.59
C GLU A 30 13.96 16.01 7.74
N TYR A 31 12.78 16.06 8.34
CA TYR A 31 11.50 15.85 7.65
C TYR A 31 10.50 16.90 8.13
N GLU A 32 9.92 17.66 7.19
CA GLU A 32 8.97 18.75 7.47
C GLU A 32 9.48 19.75 8.55
N GLY A 33 10.79 20.04 8.53
CA GLY A 33 11.43 20.96 9.47
C GLY A 33 11.70 20.39 10.86
N LYS A 34 11.42 19.11 11.10
CA LYS A 34 11.76 18.40 12.35
C LYS A 34 12.99 17.52 12.14
N GLN A 35 13.86 17.48 13.14
CA GLN A 35 15.02 16.57 13.14
C GLN A 35 14.68 15.27 13.85
N PHE A 36 15.19 14.17 13.31
CA PHE A 36 14.99 12.82 13.82
C PHE A 36 16.33 12.16 14.11
N PHE A 37 16.40 11.38 15.19
CA PHE A 37 17.58 10.60 15.53
C PHE A 37 17.67 9.32 14.69
N LEU A 38 18.88 8.80 14.50
CA LEU A 38 19.09 7.53 13.80
C LEU A 38 18.27 6.41 14.45
N GLY A 39 17.49 5.70 13.64
CA GLY A 39 16.58 4.64 14.07
C GLY A 39 15.17 5.12 14.45
N GLU A 40 14.93 6.43 14.60
CA GLU A 40 13.58 6.92 14.83
C GLU A 40 12.68 6.68 13.63
N SER A 41 11.43 6.30 13.90
CA SER A 41 10.40 6.07 12.90
C SER A 41 9.12 6.83 13.23
N TRP A 42 8.43 7.30 12.21
CA TRP A 42 7.18 8.05 12.34
C TRP A 42 6.25 7.79 11.15
N LEU A 43 4.94 7.90 11.39
CA LEU A 43 3.94 7.89 10.33
C LEU A 43 3.76 9.33 9.82
N SER A 44 3.99 9.56 8.54
CA SER A 44 3.73 10.85 7.89
C SER A 44 2.24 11.07 7.62
N ALA A 45 1.87 12.33 7.35
CA ALA A 45 0.50 12.69 6.96
C ALA A 45 0.05 12.03 5.63
N ASN A 46 1.00 11.58 4.81
CA ASN A 46 0.74 10.87 3.56
C ASN A 46 0.76 9.34 3.72
N CYS A 47 0.61 8.85 4.96
CA CYS A 47 0.58 7.42 5.30
C CYS A 47 1.81 6.63 4.87
N LEU A 48 2.96 7.31 4.85
CA LEU A 48 4.26 6.67 4.71
C LEU A 48 4.85 6.47 6.08
N LEU A 49 5.32 5.25 6.37
CA LEU A 49 6.21 5.00 7.49
C LEU A 49 7.61 5.45 7.08
N CYS A 50 8.07 6.48 7.78
CA CYS A 50 9.38 7.06 7.59
C CYS A 50 10.31 6.64 8.71
N THR A 51 11.59 6.46 8.40
CA THR A 51 12.64 6.12 9.35
C THR A 51 13.93 6.87 9.01
N CYS A 52 14.62 7.39 10.02
CA CYS A 52 15.99 7.89 9.86
C CYS A 52 16.96 6.70 9.85
N LEU A 53 17.58 6.43 8.70
CA LEU A 53 18.37 5.23 8.44
C LEU A 53 19.85 5.54 8.25
N HIS A 54 20.67 4.49 8.17
CA HIS A 54 22.07 4.54 7.73
C HIS A 54 22.19 4.02 6.27
N PRO A 55 22.98 4.66 5.37
CA PRO A 55 23.68 5.93 5.53
C PRO A 55 22.71 7.06 5.89
N ILE A 56 23.18 8.11 6.57
CA ILE A 56 22.28 9.10 7.21
C ILE A 56 21.33 9.70 6.18
N GLY A 57 20.03 9.49 6.40
CA GLY A 57 18.96 9.99 5.55
C GLY A 57 17.58 9.48 5.96
N VAL A 58 16.54 10.03 5.35
CA VAL A 58 15.14 9.68 5.62
C VAL A 58 14.64 8.71 4.55
N GLY A 59 14.30 7.48 4.97
CA GLY A 59 13.62 6.51 4.12
C GLY A 59 12.14 6.47 4.46
N CYS A 60 11.26 6.59 3.47
CA CYS A 60 9.81 6.52 3.65
C CYS A 60 9.20 5.49 2.69
N CYS A 61 8.31 4.66 3.21
CA CYS A 61 7.61 3.64 2.45
C CYS A 61 6.12 3.66 2.79
N GLU A 62 5.30 3.40 1.79
CA GLU A 62 3.89 3.14 2.00
C GLU A 62 3.68 1.83 2.76
N THR A 63 2.87 1.87 3.81
CA THR A 63 2.55 0.68 4.62
C THR A 63 1.21 0.05 4.26
N THR A 64 0.44 0.68 3.38
CA THR A 64 -0.88 0.21 3.00
C THR A 64 -0.79 -0.97 2.03
N GLN A 65 -1.56 -2.02 2.32
CA GLN A 65 -1.66 -3.17 1.43
C GLN A 65 -2.70 -2.85 0.35
N HIS A 66 -2.23 -2.70 -0.89
CA HIS A 66 -3.10 -2.42 -2.03
C HIS A 66 -3.84 -3.69 -2.46
N PRO A 67 -5.18 -3.73 -2.39
CA PRO A 67 -5.95 -4.85 -2.91
C PRO A 67 -5.76 -4.94 -4.42
N ILE A 68 -5.30 -6.10 -4.91
CA ILE A 68 -5.06 -6.33 -6.34
C ILE A 68 -6.29 -6.97 -6.99
N ASP A 69 -6.91 -7.93 -6.29
CA ASP A 69 -7.98 -8.76 -6.84
C ASP A 69 -9.27 -8.57 -6.03
N PHE A 70 -10.21 -7.78 -6.57
CA PHE A 70 -11.57 -7.66 -6.07
C PHE A 70 -12.59 -7.57 -7.21
N PRO A 71 -13.87 -7.92 -6.98
CA PRO A 71 -14.89 -7.92 -8.03
C PRO A 71 -15.08 -6.55 -8.70
N ASP A 72 -15.48 -6.52 -9.98
CA ASP A 72 -15.64 -5.27 -10.74
C ASP A 72 -16.71 -4.31 -10.17
N TRP A 73 -17.65 -4.81 -9.36
CA TRP A 73 -18.66 -4.00 -8.67
C TRP A 73 -18.13 -3.32 -7.39
N CYS A 74 -16.84 -3.52 -7.09
CA CYS A 74 -16.14 -2.97 -5.94
C CYS A 74 -15.09 -1.94 -6.36
N GLU A 75 -14.68 -1.12 -5.40
CA GLU A 75 -13.57 -0.19 -5.51
C GLU A 75 -12.76 -0.13 -4.21
N ALA A 76 -11.48 0.18 -4.32
CA ALA A 76 -10.63 0.42 -3.17
C ALA A 76 -10.87 1.84 -2.64
N HIS A 77 -11.29 1.94 -1.38
CA HIS A 77 -11.46 3.18 -0.65
C HIS A 77 -10.27 3.41 0.27
N TYR A 78 -9.61 4.56 0.11
CA TYR A 78 -8.47 4.95 0.92
C TYR A 78 -8.90 5.93 2.00
N ASP A 79 -8.68 5.57 3.26
CA ASP A 79 -8.87 6.45 4.41
C ASP A 79 -7.53 7.07 4.82
N SER A 80 -7.37 8.36 4.52
CA SER A 80 -6.17 9.11 4.85
C SER A 80 -6.01 9.41 6.34
N GLN A 81 -7.08 9.30 7.15
CA GLN A 81 -7.01 9.55 8.59
C GLN A 81 -6.48 8.33 9.33
N THR A 82 -6.91 7.14 8.90
CA THR A 82 -6.49 5.87 9.51
C THR A 82 -5.35 5.18 8.76
N CYS A 83 -4.99 5.68 7.57
CA CYS A 83 -4.02 5.07 6.67
C CYS A 83 -4.39 3.61 6.32
N GLN A 84 -5.67 3.36 6.10
CA GLN A 84 -6.20 2.04 5.75
C GLN A 84 -6.82 2.05 4.34
N ILE A 85 -6.70 0.93 3.66
CA ILE A 85 -7.41 0.67 2.41
C ILE A 85 -8.47 -0.39 2.69
N SER A 86 -9.73 -0.08 2.36
CA SER A 86 -10.84 -1.03 2.38
C SER A 86 -11.36 -1.24 0.96
N VAL A 87 -12.00 -2.38 0.69
CA VAL A 87 -12.70 -2.61 -0.57
C VAL A 87 -14.19 -2.48 -0.31
N VAL A 88 -14.84 -1.53 -0.97
CA VAL A 88 -16.24 -1.15 -0.77
C VAL A 88 -17.04 -1.26 -2.06
N GLN A 89 -18.36 -1.32 -1.95
CA GLN A 89 -19.22 -1.44 -3.13
C GLN A 89 -19.31 -0.10 -3.86
N LYS A 90 -19.20 -0.11 -5.20
CA LYS A 90 -19.39 1.10 -6.03
C LYS A 90 -20.79 1.70 -5.87
N ALA A 91 -21.81 0.85 -5.68
CA ALA A 91 -23.20 1.30 -5.52
C ALA A 91 -23.48 1.90 -4.13
N ASN A 92 -22.72 1.48 -3.10
CA ASN A 92 -22.87 1.97 -1.74
C ASN A 92 -21.54 1.82 -0.97
N PRO A 93 -20.71 2.88 -0.91
CA PRO A 93 -19.40 2.86 -0.26
C PRO A 93 -19.43 2.57 1.25
N SER A 94 -20.59 2.70 1.90
CA SER A 94 -20.76 2.36 3.31
C SER A 94 -20.77 0.84 3.56
N LEU A 95 -20.84 0.02 2.52
CA LEU A 95 -20.85 -1.44 2.60
C LEU A 95 -19.51 -2.02 2.13
N PRO A 96 -18.92 -2.97 2.88
CA PRO A 96 -17.74 -3.67 2.42
C PRO A 96 -18.09 -4.63 1.28
N CYS A 97 -17.09 -4.90 0.44
CA CYS A 97 -17.17 -6.00 -0.50
C CYS A 97 -16.83 -7.31 0.18
N VAL A 98 -17.81 -8.20 0.25
CA VAL A 98 -17.58 -9.59 0.66
C VAL A 98 -17.23 -10.39 -0.59
N LYS A 99 -16.11 -11.12 -0.54
CA LYS A 99 -15.78 -12.09 -1.58
C LYS A 99 -16.88 -13.16 -1.52
N SER A 100 -17.66 -13.30 -2.58
CA SER A 100 -18.57 -14.43 -2.73
C SER A 100 -17.74 -15.69 -3.01
N LEU A 101 -17.08 -16.21 -1.98
CA LEU A 101 -16.51 -17.55 -1.97
C LEU A 101 -16.81 -18.13 -0.58
N GLU A 102 -17.93 -18.84 -0.52
CA GLU A 102 -18.20 -20.08 0.23
C GLU A 102 -17.71 -20.18 1.70
N HIS A 103 -18.61 -20.38 2.67
CA HIS A 103 -19.13 -21.70 3.06
C HIS A 103 -18.02 -22.71 3.41
N GLU A 104 -17.97 -23.06 4.71
CA GLU A 104 -17.17 -24.10 5.35
C GLU A 104 -15.64 -23.98 5.23
N TRP A 105 -14.96 -23.61 6.32
CA TRP A 105 -13.90 -24.41 6.96
C TRP A 105 -13.56 -23.78 8.32
N GLY A 106 -14.15 -24.37 9.36
CA GLY A 106 -13.58 -24.46 10.72
C GLY A 106 -13.10 -23.18 11.40
N LEU A 107 -14.01 -22.50 12.09
CA LEU A 107 -13.66 -21.87 13.36
C LEU A 107 -14.50 -22.51 14.47
N PRO A 108 -13.90 -23.06 15.53
CA PRO A 108 -14.65 -23.56 16.67
C PRO A 108 -15.32 -22.38 17.38
N ALA A 109 -16.58 -22.55 17.75
CA ALA A 109 -17.31 -21.57 18.54
C ALA A 109 -16.59 -21.33 19.89
N PRO A 110 -16.51 -20.08 20.38
CA PRO A 110 -16.07 -19.78 21.73
C PRO A 110 -17.06 -20.37 22.77
N PRO A 111 -16.60 -20.60 24.02
CA PRO A 111 -17.26 -21.50 24.99
C PRO A 111 -18.68 -21.09 25.38
#